data_AF-A0A6V7XSU8-F1
#
_entry.id   AF-A0A6V7XSU8-F1
#
_cell.length_a   1.000
_cell.length_b   1.000
_cell.length_c   1.000
_cell.angle_alpha   90.00
_cell.angle_beta   90.00
_cell.angle_gamma   90.00
#
_symmetry.space_group_name_H-M   'P 1'
#
loop_
_entity.id
_entity.type
_entity.pdbx_description
1 polymer ?
#
loop_
_entity_poly.entity_id
_entity_poly.type
_entity_poly.pdbx_seq_one_letter_code
_entity_poly.pdbx_strand_id
1 'polypeptide(L)'
;MPETYSWNDQDKIWKPRIFSTRKKNIENRKITIGRIYTVSPREPERFALYVLMRHFPGDPDHLRNINGTFCDTFADAARMRGIFEDNSVWEKTLKEASNSLLPSQMRSLFVNILIHGSTQNCVIDSLSLWEMFKEHMIDKRNCTDAVKLRRIDRALAIIERYLFANGKQMKDYRLPFLLIL
;
A
#
# COMPACT_ATOMS: atom_id res chain seq x y z
N MET A 1 -17.60 3.85 11.03
CA MET A 1 -17.33 3.49 12.44
C MET A 1 -17.81 2.06 12.61
N PRO A 2 -17.06 1.12 13.24
CA PRO A 2 -17.58 -0.22 13.45
C PRO A 2 -18.83 -0.11 14.33
N GLU A 3 -19.95 -0.62 13.84
CA GLU A 3 -21.21 -0.47 14.55
C GLU A 3 -21.20 -1.31 15.83
N THR A 4 -20.53 -2.47 15.84
CA THR A 4 -20.59 -3.43 16.93
C THR A 4 -19.47 -3.29 17.95
N TYR A 5 -18.35 -2.65 17.63
CA TYR A 5 -17.18 -2.56 18.51
C TYR A 5 -16.62 -1.14 18.57
N SER A 6 -16.27 -0.70 19.78
CA SER A 6 -15.54 0.53 20.00
C SER A 6 -14.14 0.22 20.52
N TRP A 7 -13.15 0.91 19.97
CA TRP A 7 -11.78 0.86 20.47
C TRP A 7 -11.75 1.45 21.88
N ASN A 8 -11.29 0.66 22.84
CA ASN A 8 -10.98 1.17 24.16
C ASN A 8 -9.51 1.59 24.19
N ASP A 9 -9.27 2.91 24.27
CA ASP A 9 -7.91 3.44 24.19
C ASP A 9 -7.07 3.19 25.45
N GLN A 10 -7.71 2.90 26.58
CA GLN A 10 -7.03 2.54 27.84
C GLN A 10 -6.53 1.09 27.81
N ASP A 11 -7.37 0.16 27.34
CA ASP A 11 -7.05 -1.26 27.34
C ASP A 11 -6.41 -1.73 26.01
N LYS A 12 -6.34 -0.86 25.00
CA LYS A 12 -5.87 -1.17 23.64
C LYS A 12 -6.54 -2.41 23.03
N ILE A 13 -7.83 -2.61 23.31
CA ILE A 13 -8.64 -3.72 22.79
C ILE A 13 -9.99 -3.23 22.25
N TRP A 14 -10.53 -3.95 21.28
CA TRP A 14 -11.88 -3.73 20.75
C TRP A 14 -12.91 -4.35 21.70
N LYS A 15 -13.80 -3.53 22.28
CA LYS A 15 -14.90 -3.99 23.13
C LYS A 15 -16.25 -3.85 22.42
N PRO A 16 -17.20 -4.79 22.64
CA PRO A 16 -18.53 -4.70 22.03
C PRO A 16 -19.26 -3.46 22.56
N ARG A 17 -19.87 -2.71 21.65
CA ARG A 17 -20.54 -1.44 21.90
C ARG A 17 -21.92 -1.69 22.52
N ILE A 18 -22.17 -1.07 23.67
CA ILE A 18 -23.49 -1.08 24.32
C ILE A 18 -24.34 0.05 23.72
N PHE A 19 -25.37 -0.30 22.95
CA PHE A 19 -26.31 0.66 22.37
C PHE A 19 -27.50 0.92 23.29
N SER A 20 -27.90 2.20 23.46
CA SER A 20 -29.12 2.53 24.20
C SER A 20 -30.33 1.91 23.49
N THR A 21 -31.03 1.01 24.18
CA THR A 21 -32.19 0.28 23.69
C THR A 21 -33.38 1.21 23.45
N ARG A 22 -33.62 1.60 22.19
CA ARG A 22 -35.00 1.77 21.70
C ARG A 22 -35.32 0.60 20.78
N LYS A 23 -35.76 -0.49 21.42
CA LYS A 23 -36.42 -1.65 20.79
C LYS A 23 -37.62 -1.15 19.99
N LYS A 24 -37.48 -0.89 18.69
CA LYS A 24 -38.64 -0.92 17.78
C LYS A 24 -38.36 -1.01 16.29
N ASN A 25 -37.11 -1.06 15.81
CA ASN A 25 -36.84 -1.21 14.37
C ASN A 25 -35.46 -1.86 14.11
N ILE A 26 -35.25 -3.09 14.61
CA ILE A 26 -34.01 -3.84 14.39
C ILE A 26 -34.09 -4.70 13.11
N GLU A 27 -35.28 -5.21 12.76
CA GLU A 27 -35.42 -6.18 11.66
C GLU A 27 -35.33 -5.57 10.24
N ASN A 28 -35.55 -4.25 10.08
CA ASN A 28 -35.60 -3.60 8.76
C ASN A 28 -34.57 -2.48 8.54
N ARG A 29 -33.57 -2.33 9.41
CA ARG A 29 -32.50 -1.35 9.19
C ARG A 29 -31.40 -1.96 8.33
N LYS A 30 -31.43 -1.68 7.02
CA LYS A 30 -30.22 -1.70 6.18
C LYS A 30 -29.16 -0.84 6.86
N ILE A 31 -28.08 -1.48 7.33
CA ILE A 31 -26.90 -0.84 7.91
C ILE A 31 -26.41 0.22 6.92
N THR A 32 -26.67 1.49 7.23
CA THR A 32 -26.29 2.62 6.38
C THR A 32 -25.13 3.31 7.08
N ILE A 33 -23.93 3.11 6.56
CA ILE A 33 -22.70 3.60 7.17
C ILE A 33 -22.61 5.11 6.99
N GLY A 34 -23.08 5.85 7.99
CA GLY A 34 -23.01 7.29 8.05
C GLY A 34 -21.59 7.78 8.34
N ARG A 35 -21.07 8.58 7.41
CA ARG A 35 -19.83 9.39 7.45
C ARG A 35 -18.52 8.61 7.22
N ILE A 36 -18.08 8.67 5.95
CA ILE A 36 -16.74 8.37 5.48
C ILE A 36 -15.80 9.46 6.00
N TYR A 37 -14.85 9.09 6.84
CA TYR A 37 -13.72 9.97 7.20
C TYR A 37 -12.79 10.08 5.99
N THR A 38 -12.11 11.21 5.83
CA THR A 38 -11.01 11.34 4.86
C THR A 38 -9.88 10.40 5.25
N VAL A 39 -9.89 9.18 4.71
CA VAL A 39 -8.86 8.17 5.00
C VAL A 39 -7.62 8.51 4.19
N SER A 40 -6.48 8.61 4.86
CA SER A 40 -5.21 8.89 4.19
C SER A 40 -4.75 7.64 3.41
N PRO A 41 -4.28 7.78 2.16
CA PRO A 41 -3.59 6.70 1.45
C PRO A 41 -2.35 6.16 2.20
N ARG A 42 -1.87 6.89 3.21
CA ARG A 42 -0.75 6.52 4.08
C ARG A 42 -1.10 5.42 5.09
N GLU A 43 -2.38 5.13 5.30
CA GLU A 43 -2.86 4.04 6.14
C GLU A 43 -3.38 2.91 5.24
N PRO A 44 -2.51 2.02 4.73
CA PRO A 44 -2.85 1.12 3.62
C PRO A 44 -4.03 0.22 3.93
N GLU A 45 -4.19 -0.23 5.17
CA GLU A 45 -5.26 -1.13 5.58
C GLU A 45 -6.62 -0.43 5.70
N ARG A 46 -6.64 0.78 6.29
CA ARG A 46 -7.85 1.59 6.37
C ARG A 46 -8.27 2.10 5.00
N PHE A 47 -7.29 2.45 4.17
CA PHE A 47 -7.51 2.89 2.82
C PHE A 47 -8.01 1.74 1.93
N ALA A 48 -7.44 0.55 2.05
CA ALA A 48 -7.93 -0.65 1.38
C ALA A 48 -9.38 -0.97 1.78
N LEU A 49 -9.70 -0.90 3.08
CA LEU A 49 -11.08 -1.04 3.55
C LEU A 49 -12.00 0.05 2.97
N TYR A 50 -11.56 1.31 2.98
CA TYR A 50 -12.32 2.42 2.40
C TYR A 50 -12.63 2.19 0.91
N VAL A 51 -11.61 1.80 0.14
CA VAL A 51 -11.73 1.48 -1.28
C VAL A 51 -12.65 0.26 -1.47
N LEU A 52 -12.44 -0.83 -0.73
CA LEU A 52 -13.31 -2.02 -0.76
C LEU A 52 -14.77 -1.67 -0.50
N MET A 53 -15.05 -0.87 0.51
CA MET A 53 -16.41 -0.45 0.88
C MET A 53 -17.04 0.48 -0.16
N ARG A 54 -16.24 1.29 -0.85
CA ARG A 54 -16.71 2.17 -1.93
C ARG A 54 -17.18 1.36 -3.14
N HIS A 55 -16.47 0.29 -3.48
CA HIS A 55 -16.79 -0.57 -4.62
C HIS A 55 -17.81 -1.67 -4.29
N PHE A 56 -17.79 -2.16 -3.05
CA PHE A 56 -18.64 -3.24 -2.55
C PHE A 56 -19.30 -2.79 -1.24
N PRO A 57 -20.39 -2.00 -1.30
CA PRO A 57 -21.08 -1.55 -0.10
C PRO A 57 -21.72 -2.75 0.63
N GLY A 58 -21.33 -2.97 1.89
CA GLY A 58 -21.81 -4.12 2.67
C GLY A 58 -21.04 -4.38 3.96
N ASP A 59 -21.18 -5.60 4.50
CA ASP A 59 -20.53 -6.06 5.73
C ASP A 59 -19.00 -6.17 5.56
N PRO A 60 -18.19 -5.48 6.41
CA PRO A 60 -16.74 -5.57 6.36
C PRO A 60 -16.18 -6.99 6.47
N ASP A 61 -16.85 -7.89 7.19
CA ASP A 61 -16.35 -9.26 7.37
C ASP A 61 -16.45 -10.07 6.07
N HIS A 62 -17.42 -9.75 5.20
CA HIS A 62 -17.50 -10.27 3.84
C HIS A 62 -16.50 -9.62 2.89
N LEU A 63 -15.92 -8.46 3.23
CA LEU A 63 -14.96 -7.80 2.35
C LEU A 63 -13.62 -8.53 2.30
N ARG A 64 -13.28 -9.34 3.30
CA ARG A 64 -12.09 -10.20 3.28
C ARG A 64 -12.30 -11.55 2.63
N ASN A 65 -13.56 -11.96 2.41
CA ASN A 65 -13.87 -13.21 1.74
C ASN A 65 -13.95 -13.02 0.22
N ILE A 66 -13.05 -13.67 -0.52
CA ILE A 66 -13.04 -13.65 -1.97
C ILE A 66 -13.19 -15.07 -2.47
N ASN A 67 -14.36 -15.36 -3.04
CA ASN A 67 -14.71 -16.65 -3.62
C ASN A 67 -14.45 -17.84 -2.66
N GLY A 68 -14.69 -17.66 -1.36
CA GLY A 68 -14.50 -18.70 -0.34
C GLY A 68 -13.13 -18.69 0.34
N THR A 69 -12.20 -17.81 -0.07
CA THR A 69 -10.89 -17.64 0.56
C THR A 69 -10.91 -16.39 1.43
N PHE A 70 -10.57 -16.54 2.72
CA PHE A 70 -10.50 -15.42 3.65
C PHE A 70 -9.10 -14.81 3.62
N CYS A 71 -8.99 -13.54 3.22
CA CYS A 71 -7.73 -12.79 3.25
C CYS A 71 -7.45 -12.28 4.67
N ASP A 72 -6.18 -12.35 5.08
CA ASP A 72 -5.76 -11.85 6.39
C ASP A 72 -5.94 -10.34 6.52
N THR A 73 -5.72 -9.61 5.42
CA THR A 73 -5.82 -8.15 5.36
C THR A 73 -6.83 -7.67 4.30
N PHE A 74 -7.43 -6.50 4.53
CA PHE A 74 -8.24 -5.78 3.57
C PHE A 74 -7.40 -5.35 2.36
N ALA A 75 -6.11 -5.06 2.53
CA ALA A 75 -5.23 -4.79 1.40
C ALA A 75 -5.11 -6.00 0.45
N ASP A 76 -4.97 -7.21 0.99
CA ASP A 76 -4.88 -8.43 0.18
C ASP A 76 -6.22 -8.74 -0.50
N ALA A 77 -7.33 -8.50 0.19
CA ALA A 77 -8.65 -8.64 -0.40
C ALA A 77 -8.90 -7.61 -1.53
N ALA A 78 -8.52 -6.36 -1.33
CA ALA A 78 -8.61 -5.33 -2.36
C ALA A 78 -7.74 -5.66 -3.58
N ARG A 79 -6.57 -6.26 -3.36
CA ARG A 79 -5.69 -6.76 -4.43
C ARG A 79 -6.31 -7.93 -5.18
N MET A 80 -6.83 -8.95 -4.48
CA MET A 80 -7.49 -10.11 -5.11
C MET A 80 -8.78 -9.75 -5.86
N ARG A 81 -9.49 -8.69 -5.44
CA ARG A 81 -10.66 -8.16 -6.16
C ARG A 81 -10.29 -7.22 -7.32
N GLY A 82 -9.01 -6.93 -7.55
CA GLY A 82 -8.55 -6.04 -8.61
C GLY A 82 -9.03 -4.59 -8.46
N ILE A 83 -9.28 -4.14 -7.23
CA ILE A 83 -9.82 -2.79 -6.96
C ILE A 83 -8.71 -1.75 -6.93
N PHE A 84 -7.50 -2.14 -6.51
CA PHE A 84 -6.32 -1.34 -6.78
C PHE A 84 -6.05 -1.41 -8.29
N GLU A 85 -5.93 -0.25 -8.94
CA GLU A 85 -5.40 -0.22 -10.30
C GLU A 85 -4.07 -0.96 -10.32
N ASP A 86 -4.03 -1.97 -11.17
CA ASP A 86 -2.92 -2.86 -11.39
C ASP A 86 -1.65 -2.02 -11.60
N ASN A 87 -0.55 -2.35 -10.91
CA ASN A 87 0.72 -1.63 -11.10
C ASN A 87 1.19 -1.68 -12.57
N SER A 88 0.55 -2.47 -13.43
CA SER A 88 0.52 -2.43 -14.90
C SER A 88 1.01 -1.13 -15.53
N VAL A 89 0.48 0.05 -15.16
CA VAL A 89 0.93 1.32 -15.76
C VAL A 89 2.38 1.63 -15.38
N TRP A 90 2.71 1.51 -14.10
CA TRP A 90 4.05 1.74 -13.57
C TRP A 90 5.04 0.66 -14.00
N GLU A 91 4.60 -0.59 -14.08
CA GLU A 91 5.38 -1.71 -14.60
C GLU A 91 5.73 -1.49 -16.07
N LYS A 92 4.76 -1.13 -16.92
CA LYS A 92 5.02 -0.82 -18.33
C LYS A 92 5.96 0.38 -18.47
N THR A 93 5.72 1.44 -17.69
CA THR A 93 6.58 2.64 -17.70
C THR A 93 8.02 2.30 -17.31
N LEU A 94 8.22 1.54 -16.23
CA LEU A 94 9.56 1.11 -15.79
C LEU A 94 10.17 0.11 -16.77
N LYS A 95 9.37 -0.74 -17.41
CA LYS A 95 9.84 -1.67 -18.44
C LYS A 95 10.37 -0.94 -19.66
N GLU A 96 9.65 0.05 -20.16
CA GLU A 96 10.11 0.90 -21.27
C GLU A 96 11.38 1.67 -20.88
N ALA A 97 11.35 2.32 -19.71
CA ALA A 97 12.50 3.05 -19.19
C ALA A 97 13.75 2.17 -19.01
N SER A 98 13.58 0.89 -18.64
CA SER A 98 14.70 -0.04 -18.44
C SER A 98 15.53 -0.30 -19.70
N ASN A 99 14.95 -0.06 -20.88
CA ASN A 99 15.63 -0.21 -22.18
C ASN A 99 16.32 1.07 -22.65
N SER A 100 15.99 2.24 -22.07
CA SER A 100 16.42 3.54 -22.60
C SER A 100 17.14 4.43 -21.59
N LEU A 101 16.95 4.21 -20.29
CA LEU A 101 17.51 5.04 -19.23
C LEU A 101 18.77 4.45 -18.60
N LEU A 102 19.66 5.33 -18.18
CA LEU A 102 20.80 4.97 -17.33
C LEU A 102 20.32 4.62 -15.91
N PRO A 103 21.11 3.83 -15.14
CA PRO A 103 20.73 3.46 -13.77
C PRO A 103 20.42 4.65 -12.84
N SER A 104 21.10 5.79 -13.03
CA SER A 104 20.80 7.02 -12.28
C SER A 104 19.42 7.60 -12.60
N GLN A 105 19.09 7.67 -13.89
CA GLN A 105 17.79 8.15 -14.36
C GLN A 105 16.67 7.18 -13.95
N MET A 106 16.95 5.87 -13.99
CA MET A 106 16.02 4.83 -13.55
C MET A 106 15.65 4.99 -12.06
N ARG A 107 16.64 5.27 -11.18
CA ARG A 107 16.39 5.57 -9.76
C ARG A 107 15.55 6.83 -9.57
N SER A 108 15.82 7.89 -10.34
CA SER A 108 15.05 9.13 -10.28
C SER A 108 13.60 8.94 -10.71
N LEU A 109 13.37 8.19 -11.81
CA LEU A 109 12.03 7.86 -12.29
C LEU A 109 11.26 7.03 -11.26
N PHE A 110 11.90 6.01 -10.68
CA PHE A 110 11.31 5.19 -9.64
C PHE A 110 10.84 6.04 -8.46
N VAL A 111 11.67 6.95 -7.95
CA VAL A 111 11.30 7.85 -6.85
C VAL A 111 10.14 8.77 -7.24
N ASN A 112 10.12 9.32 -8.46
CA ASN A 112 9.01 10.13 -8.94
C ASN A 112 7.69 9.33 -8.98
N ILE A 113 7.73 8.07 -9.43
CA ILE A 113 6.58 7.17 -9.42
C ILE A 113 6.09 6.97 -7.97
N LEU A 114 6.98 6.70 -7.03
CA LEU A 114 6.61 6.54 -5.61
C LEU A 114 5.97 7.78 -5.00
N ILE A 115 6.48 8.97 -5.31
CA ILE A 115 6.00 10.23 -4.73
C ILE A 115 4.67 10.66 -5.35
N HIS A 116 4.55 10.55 -6.68
CA HIS A 116 3.47 11.18 -7.43
C HIS A 116 2.44 10.19 -7.99
N GLY A 117 2.79 8.91 -8.15
CA GLY A 117 1.90 7.92 -8.74
C GLY A 117 0.88 7.32 -7.77
N SER A 118 1.07 7.49 -6.45
CA SER A 118 0.06 7.08 -5.46
C SER A 118 -1.05 8.12 -5.39
N THR A 119 -2.25 7.77 -5.86
CA THR A 119 -3.44 8.63 -5.87
C THR A 119 -4.58 8.00 -5.06
N GLN A 120 -5.71 8.70 -4.94
CA GLN A 120 -6.89 8.19 -4.20
C GLN A 120 -7.51 6.91 -4.79
N ASN A 121 -7.11 6.49 -5.99
CA ASN A 121 -7.60 5.26 -6.63
C ASN A 121 -6.45 4.30 -7.01
N CYS A 122 -5.18 4.67 -6.79
CA CYS A 122 -4.03 3.86 -7.17
C CYS A 122 -3.04 3.81 -6.01
N VAL A 123 -2.75 2.60 -5.51
CA VAL A 123 -1.73 2.35 -4.50
C VAL A 123 -0.61 1.56 -5.14
N ILE A 124 0.59 2.12 -5.09
CA ILE A 124 1.76 1.51 -5.71
C ILE A 124 2.32 0.40 -4.81
N ASP A 125 2.47 -0.81 -5.36
CA ASP A 125 3.23 -1.87 -4.70
C ASP A 125 4.73 -1.63 -4.90
N SER A 126 5.26 -0.75 -4.06
CA SER A 126 6.62 -0.22 -4.16
C SER A 126 7.69 -1.31 -4.01
N LEU A 127 7.43 -2.30 -3.17
CA LEU A 127 8.32 -3.43 -2.95
C LEU A 127 8.34 -4.37 -4.17
N SER A 128 7.17 -4.68 -4.72
CA SER A 128 7.09 -5.49 -5.95
C SER A 128 7.83 -4.83 -7.12
N LEU A 129 7.58 -3.53 -7.35
CA LEU A 129 8.28 -2.77 -8.40
C LEU A 129 9.80 -2.72 -8.16
N TRP A 130 10.23 -2.54 -6.92
CA TRP A 130 11.64 -2.56 -6.57
C TRP A 130 12.28 -3.90 -6.92
N GLU A 131 11.69 -5.01 -6.47
CA GLU A 131 12.22 -6.35 -6.72
C GLU A 131 12.33 -6.66 -8.22
N MET A 132 11.36 -6.21 -9.01
CA MET A 132 11.34 -6.40 -10.47
C MET A 132 12.43 -5.58 -11.19
N PHE A 133 12.70 -4.34 -10.75
CA PHE A 133 13.53 -3.39 -11.51
C PHE A 133 14.86 -3.01 -10.85
N LYS A 134 15.19 -3.48 -9.64
CA LYS A 134 16.43 -3.12 -8.91
C LYS A 134 17.70 -3.37 -9.70
N GLU A 135 17.71 -4.39 -10.56
CA GLU A 135 18.87 -4.67 -11.41
C GLU A 135 19.14 -3.61 -12.47
N HIS A 136 18.09 -2.89 -12.92
CA HIS A 136 18.22 -1.77 -13.85
C HIS A 136 18.58 -0.47 -13.15
N MET A 137 18.53 -0.46 -11.81
CA MET A 137 18.92 0.68 -10.98
C MET A 137 20.36 0.62 -10.50
N ILE A 138 21.14 -0.38 -10.93
CA ILE A 138 22.57 -0.48 -10.65
C ILE A 138 23.38 -0.52 -11.95
N ASP A 139 24.63 -0.06 -11.90
CA ASP A 139 25.56 -0.32 -12.98
C ASP A 139 25.89 -1.82 -12.99
N LYS A 140 25.79 -2.47 -14.16
CA LYS A 140 26.11 -3.90 -14.35
C LYS A 140 27.55 -4.14 -14.83
N ARG A 141 28.29 -3.10 -15.20
CA ARG A 141 29.68 -3.22 -15.70
C ARG A 141 30.59 -3.81 -14.62
N ASN A 142 31.27 -4.91 -14.93
CA ASN A 142 32.18 -5.62 -14.02
C ASN A 142 31.55 -5.95 -12.65
N CYS A 143 30.29 -6.39 -12.65
CA CYS A 143 29.53 -6.65 -11.43
C CYS A 143 29.57 -8.14 -11.05
N THR A 144 30.47 -8.51 -10.13
CA THR A 144 30.43 -9.81 -9.43
C THR A 144 29.34 -9.83 -8.36
N ASP A 145 28.87 -10.99 -7.91
CA ASP A 145 27.78 -11.08 -6.91
C ASP A 145 28.05 -10.29 -5.62
N ALA A 146 29.27 -10.32 -5.08
CA ALA A 146 29.64 -9.54 -3.90
C ALA A 146 29.58 -8.01 -4.14
N VAL A 147 29.88 -7.57 -5.37
CA VAL A 147 29.81 -6.16 -5.78
C VAL A 147 28.36 -5.77 -6.08
N LYS A 148 27.54 -6.70 -6.57
CA LYS A 148 26.11 -6.50 -6.86
C LYS A 148 25.35 -6.07 -5.61
N LEU A 149 25.54 -6.78 -4.49
CA LEU A 149 24.92 -6.44 -3.20
C LEU A 149 25.29 -5.01 -2.77
N ARG A 150 26.59 -4.68 -2.77
CA ARG A 150 27.05 -3.31 -2.43
C ARG A 150 26.49 -2.23 -3.35
N ARG A 151 26.28 -2.54 -4.64
CA ARG A 151 25.68 -1.59 -5.60
C ARG A 151 24.18 -1.41 -5.37
N ILE A 152 23.47 -2.47 -4.99
CA ILE A 152 22.07 -2.40 -4.58
C ILE A 152 21.94 -1.54 -3.32
N ASP A 153 22.79 -1.77 -2.32
CA ASP A 153 22.84 -0.96 -1.10
C ASP A 153 23.07 0.53 -1.41
N ARG A 154 24.04 0.81 -2.29
CA ARG A 154 24.29 2.19 -2.74
C ARG A 154 23.10 2.78 -3.50
N ALA A 155 22.39 1.99 -4.30
CA ALA A 155 21.19 2.44 -5.00
C ALA A 155 20.08 2.78 -4.00
N LEU A 156 19.86 1.95 -2.98
CA LEU A 156 18.90 2.21 -1.91
C LEU A 156 19.25 3.49 -1.14
N ALA A 157 20.52 3.72 -0.80
CA ALA A 157 20.96 4.95 -0.12
C ALA A 157 20.70 6.20 -0.97
N ILE A 158 20.84 6.11 -2.31
CA ILE A 158 20.51 7.22 -3.21
C ILE A 158 19.01 7.46 -3.27
N ILE A 159 18.21 6.39 -3.37
CA ILE A 159 16.74 6.46 -3.36
C ILE A 159 16.26 7.10 -2.06
N GLU A 160 16.81 6.69 -0.91
CA GLU A 160 16.50 7.27 0.40
C GLU A 160 16.79 8.78 0.42
N ARG A 161 17.92 9.22 -0.12
CA ARG A 161 18.24 10.66 -0.23
C ARG A 161 17.21 11.42 -1.08
N TYR A 162 16.78 10.85 -2.20
CA TYR A 162 15.77 11.48 -3.05
C TYR A 162 14.40 11.53 -2.37
N LEU A 163 14.02 10.49 -1.63
CA LEU A 163 12.80 10.48 -0.83
C LEU A 163 12.87 11.52 0.28
N PHE A 164 13.99 11.60 0.99
CA PHE A 164 14.20 12.57 2.07
C PHE A 164 14.12 14.01 1.58
N ALA A 165 14.69 14.31 0.41
CA ALA A 165 14.59 15.61 -0.24
C ALA A 165 13.14 16.03 -0.53
N ASN A 166 12.22 15.06 -0.66
CA ASN A 166 10.79 15.27 -0.85
C ASN A 166 9.97 15.10 0.44
N GLY A 167 10.62 15.08 1.61
CA GLY A 167 9.98 14.92 2.92
C GLY A 167 9.36 13.54 3.14
N LYS A 168 9.87 12.51 2.45
CA LYS A 168 9.41 11.11 2.54
C LYS A 168 10.48 10.21 3.15
N GLN A 169 10.07 9.06 3.67
CA GLN A 169 10.96 8.06 4.27
C GLN A 169 10.79 6.70 3.57
N MET A 170 11.84 5.86 3.57
CA MET A 170 11.79 4.50 2.98
C MET A 170 10.68 3.64 3.59
N LYS A 171 10.41 3.80 4.89
CA LYS A 171 9.35 3.09 5.62
C LYS A 171 7.95 3.35 5.06
N ASP A 172 7.73 4.53 4.45
CA ASP A 172 6.45 4.90 3.86
C ASP A 172 6.10 4.02 2.65
N TYR A 173 7.12 3.39 2.06
CA TYR A 173 7.02 2.58 0.85
C TYR A 173 7.38 1.10 1.07
N ARG A 174 7.57 0.67 2.33
CA ARG A 174 8.00 -0.70 2.69
C ARG A 174 9.25 -1.18 1.93
N LEU A 175 10.13 -0.25 1.54
CA LEU A 175 11.38 -0.58 0.87
C LEU A 175 12.41 -1.12 1.88
N PRO A 176 13.31 -2.02 1.45
CA PRO A 176 14.38 -2.52 2.32
C PRO A 176 15.25 -1.37 2.81
N PHE A 177 15.46 -1.33 4.12
CA PHE A 177 16.33 -0.37 4.80
C PHE A 177 17.74 -0.93 4.88
N LEU A 178 18.73 -0.04 4.75
CA LEU A 178 20.08 -0.37 5.20
C LEU A 178 20.04 -0.37 6.73
N LEU A 179 20.13 -1.55 7.35
CA LEU A 179 20.62 -1.63 8.72
C LEU A 179 22.07 -1.17 8.69
N ILE A 180 22.29 0.11 8.97
CA ILE A 180 23.61 0.62 9.32
C ILE A 180 23.95 -0.06 10.65
N LEU A 181 24.78 -1.09 10.61
CA LEU A 181 25.60 -1.54 11.75
C LEU A 181 26.84 -0.66 11.82
#